data_AF-A0A6G3XZG8-F1
#
_entry.id   AF-A0A6G3XZG8-F1
#
_cell.length_a   1.000
_cell.length_b   1.000
_cell.length_c   1.000
_cell.angle_alpha   90.00
_cell.angle_beta   90.00
_cell.angle_gamma   90.00
#
_symmetry.space_group_name_H-M   'P 1'
#
loop_
_entity.id
_entity.type
_entity.pdbx_description
1 polymer ?
#
loop_
_entity_poly.entity_id
_entity_poly.type
_entity_poly.pdbx_seq_one_letter_code
_entity_poly.pdbx_strand_id
1 'polypeptide(L)'
;TLAQALQAGGATVPAGSFSESGKSRTIQVGGAYTSLKQIEDLQVVAKDPAGGAPGKPVRLGDVAEVKQEPSTAVSITRTNGKPSLAVMATMDKDGSAVTISDAVKDKLPDLRKDLGDGAEVTVVSDQGPAVSKSISGLTTEGALGLVFAVVVILVFLASIRSTLVTAVSIPLSIVLALIVLWTRDLSLNMLTLGALTIAIGRVVD
;
A
#
# COMPACT_ATOMS: atom_id res chain seq x y z
N THR A 1 -2.88 -14.31 -38.79
CA THR A 1 -1.52 -14.79 -38.43
C THR A 1 -1.58 -15.45 -37.06
N LEU A 2 -0.58 -16.22 -36.65
CA LEU A 2 -0.57 -16.88 -35.33
C LEU A 2 -0.75 -15.87 -34.18
N ALA A 3 -0.11 -14.72 -34.26
CA ALA A 3 -0.25 -13.63 -33.29
C ALA A 3 -1.71 -13.13 -33.15
N GLN A 4 -2.45 -13.02 -34.25
CA GLN A 4 -3.86 -12.62 -34.22
C GLN A 4 -4.75 -13.71 -33.59
N ALA A 5 -4.46 -14.99 -33.83
CA ALA A 5 -5.20 -16.10 -33.23
C ALA A 5 -5.00 -16.14 -31.70
N LEU A 6 -3.76 -15.93 -31.24
CA LEU A 6 -3.44 -15.85 -29.82
C LEU A 6 -4.10 -14.65 -29.14
N GLN A 7 -4.06 -13.46 -29.76
CA GLN A 7 -4.73 -12.25 -29.25
C GLN A 7 -6.25 -12.41 -29.20
N ALA A 8 -6.87 -13.01 -30.23
CA ALA A 8 -8.30 -13.20 -30.27
C ALA A 8 -8.80 -14.25 -29.26
N GLY A 9 -8.05 -15.34 -29.07
CA GLY A 9 -8.44 -16.41 -28.13
C GLY A 9 -8.32 -16.02 -26.66
N GLY A 10 -7.45 -15.04 -26.32
CA GLY A 10 -7.28 -14.53 -24.96
C GLY A 10 -8.06 -13.25 -24.65
N ALA A 11 -8.87 -12.75 -25.59
CA ALA A 11 -9.61 -11.51 -25.42
C ALA A 11 -10.95 -11.75 -24.70
N THR A 12 -11.26 -10.88 -23.74
CA THR A 12 -12.58 -10.82 -23.12
C THR A 12 -13.47 -9.88 -23.92
N VAL A 13 -14.63 -10.37 -24.38
CA VAL A 13 -15.59 -9.59 -25.17
C VAL A 13 -16.89 -9.44 -24.38
N PRO A 14 -17.46 -8.22 -24.25
CA PRO A 14 -18.77 -8.03 -23.65
C PRO A 14 -19.84 -8.65 -24.55
N ALA A 15 -20.60 -9.60 -24.00
CA ALA A 15 -21.69 -10.30 -24.70
C ALA A 15 -23.08 -9.72 -24.39
N GLY A 16 -23.13 -8.58 -23.69
CA GLY A 16 -24.36 -7.85 -23.35
C GLY A 16 -24.48 -7.58 -21.86
N SER A 17 -25.68 -7.23 -21.41
CA SER A 17 -26.00 -7.07 -19.99
C SER A 17 -27.37 -7.64 -19.69
N PHE A 18 -27.54 -8.23 -18.51
CA PHE A 18 -28.83 -8.66 -18.01
C PHE A 18 -29.17 -7.91 -16.72
N SER A 19 -30.46 -7.62 -16.52
CA SER A 19 -30.94 -6.91 -15.33
C SER A 19 -31.42 -7.92 -14.30
N GLU A 20 -30.83 -7.87 -13.11
CA GLU A 20 -31.21 -8.68 -11.96
C GLU A 20 -31.52 -7.76 -10.78
N SER A 21 -32.75 -7.82 -10.26
CA SER A 21 -33.17 -7.03 -9.08
C SER A 21 -32.87 -5.52 -9.21
N GLY A 22 -33.06 -4.94 -10.40
CA GLY A 22 -32.82 -3.52 -10.68
C GLY A 22 -31.34 -3.13 -10.87
N LYS A 23 -30.42 -4.10 -10.86
CA LYS A 23 -28.99 -3.88 -11.14
C LYS A 23 -28.63 -4.48 -12.50
N SER A 24 -28.08 -3.66 -13.39
CA SER A 24 -27.57 -4.13 -14.68
C SER A 24 -26.21 -4.82 -14.47
N ARG A 25 -26.11 -6.09 -14.85
CA ARG A 25 -24.87 -6.87 -14.82
C ARG A 25 -24.40 -7.14 -16.25
N THR A 26 -23.17 -6.74 -16.57
CA THR A 26 -22.54 -7.06 -17.86
C THR A 26 -22.13 -8.52 -17.91
N ILE A 27 -22.51 -9.22 -18.98
CA ILE A 27 -22.05 -10.57 -19.29
C ILE A 27 -20.80 -10.44 -20.16
N GLN A 28 -19.71 -11.03 -19.71
CA GLN A 28 -18.45 -11.10 -20.45
C GLN A 28 -18.21 -12.54 -20.88
N VAL A 29 -17.81 -12.74 -22.14
CA VAL A 29 -17.49 -14.05 -22.71
C VAL A 29 -16.05 -14.03 -23.19
N GLY A 30 -15.35 -15.13 -22.97
CA GLY A 30 -13.90 -15.21 -23.14
C GLY A 30 -13.14 -14.82 -21.88
N GLY A 31 -11.83 -15.01 -21.91
CA GLY A 31 -10.95 -14.74 -20.79
C GLY A 31 -9.50 -15.02 -21.13
N ALA A 32 -8.59 -14.47 -20.33
CA ALA A 32 -7.18 -14.79 -20.44
C ALA A 32 -6.95 -16.30 -20.22
N TYR A 33 -5.95 -16.86 -20.90
CA TYR A 33 -5.57 -18.25 -20.72
C TYR A 33 -5.14 -18.51 -19.27
N THR A 34 -5.74 -19.50 -18.63
CA THR A 34 -5.47 -19.88 -17.23
C THR A 34 -4.62 -21.13 -17.11
N SER A 35 -4.35 -21.82 -18.23
CA SER A 35 -3.52 -23.03 -18.25
C SER A 35 -2.79 -23.18 -19.57
N LEU A 36 -1.65 -23.87 -19.53
CA LEU A 36 -0.87 -24.19 -20.73
C LEU A 36 -1.71 -24.97 -21.76
N LYS A 37 -2.53 -25.90 -21.27
CA LYS A 37 -3.41 -26.73 -22.10
C LYS A 37 -4.42 -25.92 -22.92
N GLN A 38 -4.94 -24.82 -22.38
CA GLN A 38 -5.83 -23.93 -23.14
C GLN A 38 -5.12 -23.24 -24.30
N ILE A 39 -3.83 -22.98 -24.16
CA ILE A 39 -3.00 -22.40 -25.23
C ILE A 39 -2.70 -23.49 -26.27
N GLU A 40 -2.37 -24.70 -25.84
CA GLU A 40 -2.12 -25.85 -26.73
C GLU A 40 -3.36 -26.23 -27.56
N ASP A 41 -4.54 -26.22 -26.93
CA ASP A 41 -5.83 -26.55 -27.56
C ASP A 41 -6.39 -25.42 -28.44
N LEU A 42 -5.70 -24.27 -28.52
CA LEU A 42 -6.11 -23.16 -29.37
C LEU A 42 -6.12 -23.60 -30.83
N GLN A 43 -7.27 -23.47 -31.49
CA GLN A 43 -7.40 -23.80 -32.90
C GLN A 43 -6.89 -22.65 -33.76
N VAL A 44 -5.86 -22.92 -34.56
CA VAL A 44 -5.29 -21.98 -35.52
C VAL A 44 -5.67 -22.44 -36.92
N VAL A 45 -6.28 -21.54 -37.69
CA VAL A 45 -6.60 -21.80 -39.10
C VAL A 45 -5.35 -21.53 -39.93
N ALA A 46 -4.76 -22.57 -40.51
CA ALA A 46 -3.67 -22.44 -41.45
C ALA A 46 -4.17 -21.75 -42.73
N LYS A 47 -3.47 -20.70 -43.20
CA LYS A 47 -3.67 -20.19 -44.56
C LYS A 47 -3.09 -21.21 -45.53
N ASP A 48 -3.92 -21.70 -46.45
CA ASP A 48 -3.48 -22.58 -47.53
C ASP A 48 -2.41 -21.88 -48.40
N PRO A 49 -1.21 -22.47 -48.59
CA PRO A 49 -0.18 -21.91 -49.47
C PRO A 49 -0.63 -21.76 -50.94
N ALA A 50 -1.72 -22.42 -51.37
CA ALA A 50 -2.28 -22.33 -52.72
C ALA A 50 -3.38 -21.26 -52.90
N GLY A 51 -3.67 -20.43 -51.89
CA GLY A 51 -4.37 -19.15 -52.09
C GLY A 51 -5.89 -19.18 -52.30
N GLY A 52 -6.62 -20.23 -51.91
CA GLY A 52 -8.07 -20.33 -52.18
C GLY A 52 -9.01 -20.55 -50.99
N ALA A 53 -8.62 -21.31 -49.97
CA ALA A 53 -9.54 -21.72 -48.90
C ALA A 53 -8.90 -21.67 -47.50
N PRO A 54 -9.66 -21.39 -46.43
CA PRO A 54 -9.19 -21.61 -45.07
C PRO A 54 -8.87 -23.11 -44.90
N GLY A 55 -7.63 -23.41 -44.50
CA GLY A 55 -7.22 -24.78 -44.20
C GLY A 55 -7.98 -25.34 -43.01
N LYS A 56 -7.87 -26.67 -42.79
CA LYS A 56 -8.49 -27.30 -41.60
C LYS A 56 -7.94 -26.65 -40.32
N PRO A 57 -8.79 -26.43 -39.29
CA PRO A 57 -8.32 -25.98 -37.99
C PRO A 57 -7.32 -27.01 -37.43
N VAL A 58 -6.13 -26.56 -37.07
CA VAL A 58 -5.10 -27.36 -36.40
C VAL A 58 -4.90 -26.82 -34.99
N ARG A 59 -4.55 -27.68 -34.03
CA ARG A 59 -4.26 -27.20 -32.67
C ARG A 59 -2.91 -26.52 -32.65
N LEU A 60 -2.75 -25.52 -31.78
CA LEU A 60 -1.48 -24.84 -31.62
C LEU A 60 -0.38 -25.81 -31.17
N GLY A 61 -0.70 -26.77 -30.31
CA GLY A 61 0.22 -27.84 -29.90
C GLY A 61 0.71 -28.75 -31.03
N ASP A 62 -0.02 -28.84 -32.15
CA ASP A 62 0.38 -29.64 -33.31
C ASP A 62 1.40 -28.89 -34.21
N VAL A 63 1.48 -27.56 -34.08
CA VAL A 63 2.30 -26.69 -34.96
C VAL A 63 3.40 -25.93 -34.23
N ALA A 64 3.34 -25.85 -32.90
CA ALA A 64 4.32 -25.15 -32.07
C ALA A 64 4.46 -25.82 -30.70
N GLU A 65 5.66 -25.74 -30.13
CA GLU A 65 5.91 -26.18 -28.76
C GLU A 65 5.50 -25.08 -27.78
N VAL A 66 4.58 -25.41 -26.86
CA VAL A 66 4.11 -24.48 -25.83
C VAL A 66 4.74 -24.90 -24.50
N LYS A 67 5.56 -24.02 -23.92
CA LYS A 67 6.26 -24.27 -22.64
C LYS A 67 6.03 -23.14 -21.67
N GLN A 68 5.89 -23.49 -20.39
CA GLN A 68 5.92 -22.53 -19.30
C GLN A 68 7.37 -22.40 -18.82
N GLU A 69 7.98 -21.25 -19.08
CA GLU A 69 9.34 -20.97 -18.66
C GLU A 69 9.38 -19.79 -17.69
N PRO A 70 10.33 -19.76 -16.74
CA PRO A 70 10.60 -18.57 -15.94
C PRO A 70 10.93 -17.40 -16.87
N SER A 71 10.29 -16.25 -16.65
CA SER A 71 10.65 -15.04 -17.39
C SER A 71 12.14 -14.71 -17.18
N THR A 72 12.79 -14.20 -18.22
CA THR A 72 14.18 -13.73 -18.14
C THR A 72 14.32 -12.78 -16.96
N ALA A 73 15.21 -13.10 -16.02
CA ALA A 73 15.43 -12.26 -14.85
C ALA A 73 16.00 -10.90 -15.29
N VAL A 74 15.14 -9.88 -15.32
CA VAL A 74 15.52 -8.49 -15.64
C VAL A 74 16.18 -7.77 -14.47
N SER A 75 16.22 -8.39 -13.28
CA SER A 75 16.78 -7.82 -12.06
C SER A 75 17.45 -8.90 -11.21
N ILE A 76 18.58 -8.54 -10.61
CA ILE A 76 19.30 -9.37 -9.65
C ILE A 76 19.07 -8.76 -8.27
N THR A 77 18.44 -9.52 -7.38
CA THR A 77 18.24 -9.10 -5.97
C THR A 77 18.98 -10.06 -5.05
N ARG A 78 19.70 -9.50 -4.08
CA ARG A 78 20.45 -10.27 -3.07
C ARG A 78 20.26 -9.65 -1.69
N THR A 79 20.14 -10.52 -0.69
CA THR A 79 20.11 -10.15 0.73
C THR A 79 21.27 -10.87 1.40
N ASN A 80 22.18 -10.12 2.02
CA ASN A 80 23.39 -10.68 2.68
C ASN A 80 24.22 -11.61 1.75
N GLY A 81 24.35 -11.26 0.48
CA GLY A 81 25.13 -12.03 -0.51
C GLY A 81 24.42 -13.26 -1.08
N LYS A 82 23.24 -13.65 -0.57
CA LYS A 82 22.42 -14.76 -1.10
C LYS A 82 21.37 -14.23 -2.10
N PRO A 83 21.06 -14.96 -3.18
CA PRO A 83 19.94 -14.63 -4.07
C PRO A 83 18.64 -14.51 -3.27
N SER A 84 17.88 -13.46 -3.50
CA SER A 84 16.62 -13.21 -2.79
C SER A 84 15.57 -12.59 -3.72
N LEU A 85 14.31 -12.67 -3.31
CA LEU A 85 13.20 -11.96 -3.95
C LEU A 85 12.80 -10.80 -3.04
N ALA A 86 12.82 -9.58 -3.57
CA ALA A 86 12.33 -8.40 -2.84
C ALA A 86 10.82 -8.24 -3.04
N VAL A 87 10.10 -8.13 -1.93
CA VAL A 87 8.69 -7.72 -1.91
C VAL A 87 8.63 -6.38 -1.20
N MET A 88 8.03 -5.38 -1.85
CA MET A 88 7.94 -4.03 -1.31
C MET A 88 6.48 -3.69 -1.02
N ALA A 89 6.18 -3.43 0.25
CA ALA A 89 4.90 -2.87 0.67
C ALA A 89 4.99 -1.34 0.64
N THR A 90 4.15 -0.70 -0.16
CA THR A 90 4.11 0.77 -0.26
C THR A 90 2.87 1.29 0.47
N MET A 91 3.05 2.36 1.22
CA MET A 91 1.99 3.02 1.98
C MET A 91 1.08 3.84 1.06
N ASP A 92 -0.22 3.80 1.32
CA ASP A 92 -1.18 4.69 0.67
C ASP A 92 -1.16 6.10 1.30
N LYS A 93 -1.73 7.09 0.64
CA LYS A 93 -1.62 8.52 1.00
C LYS A 93 -2.02 8.83 2.44
N ASP A 94 -3.01 8.10 2.96
CA ASP A 94 -3.57 8.26 4.30
C ASP A 94 -3.09 7.17 5.28
N GLY A 95 -2.14 6.33 4.86
CA GLY A 95 -1.62 5.23 5.67
C GLY A 95 -0.65 5.70 6.76
N SER A 96 -0.54 4.92 7.83
CA SER A 96 0.46 5.11 8.88
C SER A 96 1.58 4.08 8.76
N ALA A 97 2.84 4.54 8.79
CA ALA A 97 4.02 3.69 8.80
C ALA A 97 3.98 2.63 9.91
N VAL A 98 3.54 3.05 11.10
CA VAL A 98 3.50 2.20 12.30
C VAL A 98 2.45 1.12 12.12
N THR A 99 1.22 1.52 11.76
CA THR A 99 0.09 0.59 11.60
C THR A 99 0.35 -0.44 10.49
N ILE A 100 0.93 -0.03 9.37
CA ILE A 100 1.27 -0.94 8.26
C ILE A 100 2.41 -1.88 8.68
N SER A 101 3.46 -1.37 9.33
CA SER A 101 4.54 -2.19 9.87
C SER A 101 4.00 -3.30 10.76
N ASP A 102 3.12 -2.94 11.69
CA ASP A 102 2.59 -3.87 12.68
C ASP A 102 1.68 -4.90 12.01
N ALA A 103 0.80 -4.47 11.10
CA ALA A 103 -0.04 -5.38 10.33
C ALA A 103 0.76 -6.37 9.46
N VAL A 104 1.86 -5.91 8.85
CA VAL A 104 2.76 -6.79 8.09
C VAL A 104 3.46 -7.77 9.04
N LYS A 105 4.00 -7.29 10.16
CA LYS A 105 4.65 -8.13 11.18
C LYS A 105 3.72 -9.20 11.74
N ASP A 106 2.46 -8.89 11.95
CA ASP A 106 1.45 -9.84 12.44
C ASP A 106 1.17 -10.95 11.44
N LYS A 107 1.33 -10.69 10.13
CA LYS A 107 1.15 -11.68 9.05
C LYS A 107 2.41 -12.48 8.74
N LEU A 108 3.60 -11.99 9.09
CA LEU A 108 4.88 -12.67 8.83
C LEU A 108 4.94 -14.11 9.39
N PRO A 109 4.44 -14.41 10.62
CA PRO A 109 4.46 -15.77 11.14
C PRO A 109 3.67 -16.76 10.29
N ASP A 110 2.50 -16.37 9.78
CA ASP A 110 1.67 -17.25 8.96
C ASP A 110 2.28 -17.44 7.57
N LEU A 111 2.81 -16.37 6.98
CA LEU A 111 3.58 -16.48 5.73
C LEU A 111 4.80 -17.40 5.86
N ARG A 112 5.51 -17.36 7.00
CA ARG A 112 6.64 -18.26 7.26
C ARG A 112 6.19 -19.73 7.38
N LYS A 113 5.01 -20.00 7.94
CA LYS A 113 4.46 -21.36 7.99
C LYS A 113 4.09 -21.87 6.60
N ASP A 114 3.44 -21.03 5.80
CA ASP A 114 3.00 -21.39 4.44
C ASP A 114 4.17 -21.65 3.50
N LEU A 115 5.30 -20.93 3.67
CA LEU A 115 6.51 -21.12 2.87
C LEU A 115 7.31 -22.38 3.27
N GLY A 116 7.16 -22.88 4.50
CA GLY A 116 7.92 -24.01 5.02
C GLY A 116 9.43 -23.77 5.11
N ASP A 117 10.22 -24.84 5.12
CA ASP A 117 11.68 -24.79 5.34
C ASP A 117 12.51 -24.40 4.10
N GLY A 118 11.85 -24.20 2.95
CA GLY A 118 12.52 -23.94 1.67
C GLY A 118 12.94 -22.48 1.44
N ALA A 119 12.45 -21.54 2.26
CA ALA A 119 12.67 -20.12 2.06
C ALA A 119 12.65 -19.33 3.37
N GLU A 120 13.57 -18.37 3.51
CA GLU A 120 13.67 -17.49 4.67
C GLU A 120 13.03 -16.11 4.36
N VAL A 121 12.12 -15.66 5.21
CA VAL A 121 11.50 -14.32 5.10
C VAL A 121 12.15 -13.37 6.11
N THR A 122 12.96 -12.45 5.59
CA THR A 122 13.65 -11.42 6.37
C THR A 122 13.12 -10.03 6.01
N VAL A 123 12.86 -9.20 7.02
CA VAL A 123 12.53 -7.79 6.83
C VAL A 123 13.84 -7.02 6.60
N VAL A 124 14.02 -6.47 5.39
CA VAL A 124 15.23 -5.72 5.02
C VAL A 124 15.15 -4.26 5.45
N SER A 125 13.98 -3.65 5.34
CA SER A 125 13.76 -2.24 5.69
C SER A 125 12.34 -2.07 6.24
N ASP A 126 12.23 -1.37 7.37
CA ASP A 126 10.98 -1.07 8.04
C ASP A 126 11.05 0.32 8.70
N GLN A 127 10.13 1.19 8.30
CA GLN A 127 10.06 2.57 8.80
C GLN A 127 9.21 2.70 10.06
N GLY A 128 8.33 1.74 10.35
CA GLY A 128 7.38 1.80 11.48
C GLY A 128 8.06 1.99 12.84
N PRO A 129 9.07 1.19 13.22
CA PRO A 129 9.76 1.32 14.49
C PRO A 129 10.45 2.67 14.69
N ALA A 130 11.06 3.21 13.63
CA ALA A 130 11.71 4.52 13.68
C ALA A 130 10.68 5.63 13.93
N VAL A 131 9.55 5.60 13.22
CA VAL A 131 8.44 6.56 13.41
C VAL A 131 7.83 6.43 14.81
N SER A 132 7.58 5.20 15.28
CA SER A 132 7.04 4.94 16.63
C SER A 132 7.97 5.46 17.74
N LYS A 133 9.28 5.25 17.57
CA LYS A 133 10.29 5.78 18.49
C LYS A 133 10.31 7.32 18.49
N SER A 134 10.17 7.96 17.33
CA SER A 134 10.09 9.41 17.24
C SER A 134 8.82 9.96 17.92
N ILE A 135 7.67 9.32 17.74
CA ILE A 135 6.42 9.73 18.40
C ILE A 135 6.54 9.59 19.92
N SER A 136 7.00 8.43 20.42
CA SER A 136 7.18 8.22 21.86
C SER A 136 8.23 9.17 22.46
N GLY A 137 9.31 9.46 21.73
CA GLY A 137 10.30 10.48 22.09
C GLY A 137 9.67 11.87 22.23
N LEU A 138 8.97 12.35 21.20
CA LEU A 138 8.28 13.63 21.20
C LEU A 138 7.28 13.75 22.34
N THR A 139 6.51 12.70 22.64
CA THR A 139 5.54 12.73 23.75
C THR A 139 6.23 12.82 25.11
N THR A 140 7.35 12.12 25.30
CA THR A 140 8.09 12.12 26.57
C THR A 140 8.81 13.45 26.78
N GLU A 141 9.52 13.93 25.76
CA GLU A 141 10.20 15.23 25.77
C GLU A 141 9.20 16.38 25.93
N GLY A 142 8.07 16.32 25.23
CA GLY A 142 6.99 17.30 25.37
C GLY A 142 6.37 17.31 26.76
N ALA A 143 6.14 16.13 27.36
CA ALA A 143 5.64 16.02 28.73
C ALA A 143 6.62 16.59 29.76
N LEU A 144 7.92 16.27 29.63
CA LEU A 144 8.96 16.85 30.48
C LEU A 144 9.02 18.37 30.32
N GLY A 145 8.99 18.87 29.08
CA GLY A 145 8.95 20.29 28.77
C GLY A 145 7.76 21.00 29.41
N LEU A 146 6.57 20.40 29.35
CA LEU A 146 5.37 20.92 30.03
C LEU A 146 5.58 20.99 31.54
N VAL A 147 6.08 19.92 32.17
CA VAL A 147 6.35 19.90 33.61
C VAL A 147 7.32 21.02 34.01
N PHE A 148 8.42 21.18 33.27
CA PHE A 148 9.38 22.26 33.54
C PHE A 148 8.76 23.64 33.34
N ALA A 149 7.94 23.84 32.30
CA ALA A 149 7.24 25.11 32.07
C ALA A 149 6.32 25.46 33.25
N VAL A 150 5.56 24.48 33.76
CA VAL A 150 4.68 24.66 34.93
C VAL A 150 5.49 25.03 36.18
N VAL A 151 6.62 24.37 36.41
CA VAL A 151 7.51 24.69 37.55
C VAL A 151 8.05 26.12 37.45
N VAL A 152 8.49 26.54 36.27
CA VAL A 152 8.99 27.91 36.05
C VAL A 152 7.87 28.93 36.30
N ILE A 153 6.68 28.73 35.73
CA ILE A 153 5.53 29.62 35.95
C ILE A 153 5.16 29.68 37.43
N LEU A 154 5.19 28.55 38.15
CA LEU A 154 4.90 28.50 39.60
C LEU A 154 5.85 29.40 40.40
N VAL A 155 7.15 29.36 40.06
CA VAL A 155 8.18 30.17 40.71
C VAL A 155 7.94 31.66 40.46
N PHE A 156 7.55 32.05 39.24
CA PHE A 156 7.30 33.45 38.89
C PHE A 156 5.98 34.00 39.47
N LEU A 157 4.90 33.23 39.41
CA LEU A 157 3.58 33.68 39.85
C LEU A 157 3.34 33.52 41.35
N ALA A 158 4.18 32.74 42.05
CA ALA A 158 4.06 32.41 43.47
C ALA A 158 2.65 31.96 43.91
N SER A 159 1.83 31.48 42.96
CA SER A 159 0.42 31.18 43.16
C SER A 159 0.03 29.93 42.38
N ILE A 160 -0.30 28.87 43.11
CA ILE A 160 -0.65 27.56 42.57
C ILE A 160 -1.91 27.64 41.69
N ARG A 161 -2.88 28.47 42.08
CA ARG A 161 -4.14 28.64 41.33
C ARG A 161 -3.90 29.24 39.94
N SER A 162 -3.18 30.36 39.85
CA SER A 162 -2.90 31.02 38.57
C SER A 162 -2.03 30.15 37.67
N THR A 163 -1.04 29.47 38.26
CA THR A 163 -0.16 28.55 37.54
C THR A 163 -0.91 27.37 36.93
N LEU A 164 -1.84 26.75 37.68
CA LEU A 164 -2.65 25.64 37.16
C LEU A 164 -3.57 26.08 36.01
N VAL A 165 -4.12 27.29 36.06
CA VAL A 165 -4.92 27.83 34.97
C VAL A 165 -4.08 27.93 33.70
N THR A 166 -2.90 28.55 33.76
CA THR A 166 -2.00 28.68 32.60
C THR A 166 -1.50 27.31 32.11
N ALA A 167 -1.13 26.43 33.03
CA ALA A 167 -0.63 25.08 32.76
C ALA A 167 -1.61 24.21 31.97
N VAL A 168 -2.91 24.32 32.24
CA VAL A 168 -3.95 23.57 31.55
C VAL A 168 -4.41 24.29 30.28
N SER A 169 -4.45 25.62 30.29
CA SER A 169 -4.88 26.42 29.13
C SER A 169 -3.97 26.25 27.92
N ILE A 170 -2.65 26.15 28.10
CA ILE A 170 -1.70 26.01 26.97
C ILE A 170 -1.94 24.68 26.21
N PRO A 171 -1.87 23.49 26.83
CA PRO A 171 -2.15 22.23 26.14
C PRO A 171 -3.57 22.16 25.58
N LEU A 172 -4.56 22.67 26.31
CA LEU A 172 -5.96 22.67 25.86
C LEU A 172 -6.15 23.49 24.58
N SER A 173 -5.46 24.64 24.46
CA SER A 173 -5.52 25.48 23.26
C SER A 173 -4.97 24.75 22.02
N ILE A 174 -3.91 23.96 22.19
CA ILE A 174 -3.31 23.16 21.11
C ILE A 174 -4.27 22.05 20.69
N VAL A 175 -4.84 21.31 21.65
CA VAL A 175 -5.81 20.25 21.36
C VAL A 175 -7.02 20.81 20.62
N LEU A 176 -7.56 21.96 21.04
CA LEU A 176 -8.65 22.63 20.35
C LEU A 176 -8.28 23.02 18.91
N ALA A 177 -7.07 23.56 18.69
CA ALA A 177 -6.59 23.90 17.35
C ALA A 177 -6.49 22.65 16.46
N LEU A 178 -5.97 21.54 16.99
CA LEU A 178 -5.88 20.27 16.27
C LEU A 178 -7.26 19.69 15.92
N ILE A 179 -8.23 19.78 16.84
CA ILE A 179 -9.62 19.37 16.58
C ILE A 179 -10.21 20.21 15.44
N VAL A 180 -10.00 21.53 15.45
CA VAL A 180 -10.49 22.41 14.37
C VAL A 180 -9.86 22.03 13.03
N LEU A 181 -8.55 21.79 12.97
CA LEU A 181 -7.88 21.33 11.76
C LEU A 181 -8.48 20.02 11.25
N TRP A 182 -8.70 19.06 12.15
CA TRP A 182 -9.30 17.77 11.82
C TRP A 182 -10.72 17.90 11.28
N THR A 183 -11.58 18.73 11.90
CA THR A 183 -12.96 18.97 11.42
C THR A 183 -13.04 19.72 10.10
N ARG A 184 -11.95 20.32 9.64
CA ARG A 184 -11.85 21.07 8.39
C ARG A 184 -11.05 20.34 7.31
N ASP A 185 -10.69 19.08 7.55
CA ASP A 185 -9.83 18.27 6.67
C ASP A 185 -8.51 18.98 6.31
N LEU A 186 -8.00 19.83 7.21
CA LEU A 186 -6.73 20.53 7.04
C LEU A 186 -5.58 19.67 7.57
N SER A 187 -4.55 19.48 6.75
CA SER A 187 -3.38 18.70 7.13
C SER A 187 -2.48 19.46 8.11
N LEU A 188 -1.85 18.71 9.01
CA LEU A 188 -0.76 19.22 9.84
C LEU A 188 0.50 19.28 8.99
N ASN A 189 0.91 20.48 8.61
CA ASN A 189 2.06 20.74 7.74
C ASN A 189 2.86 21.93 8.28
N MET A 190 3.97 22.28 7.62
CA MET A 190 4.85 23.35 8.11
C MET A 190 4.14 24.71 8.27
N LEU A 191 3.17 25.04 7.42
CA LEU A 191 2.42 26.28 7.52
C LEU A 191 1.48 26.27 8.73
N THR A 192 0.72 25.18 8.92
CA THR A 192 -0.21 25.06 10.06
C THR A 192 0.52 24.93 11.40
N LEU A 193 1.68 24.26 11.43
CA LEU A 193 2.57 24.23 12.59
C LEU A 193 3.15 25.61 12.90
N GLY A 194 3.61 26.36 11.89
CA GLY A 194 4.10 27.73 12.09
C GLY A 194 3.04 28.68 12.65
N ALA A 195 1.81 28.59 12.13
CA ALA A 195 0.67 29.34 12.66
C ALA A 195 0.35 28.96 14.11
N LEU A 196 0.39 27.67 14.45
CA LEU A 196 0.18 27.18 15.80
C LEU A 196 1.25 27.69 16.78
N THR A 197 2.53 27.73 16.36
CA THR A 197 3.62 28.28 17.17
C THR A 197 3.40 29.76 17.49
N ILE A 198 2.96 30.57 16.51
CA ILE A 198 2.63 31.99 16.72
C ILE A 198 1.44 32.14 17.66
N ALA A 199 0.40 31.32 17.49
CA ALA A 199 -0.81 31.36 18.30
C ALA A 199 -0.54 31.04 19.78
N ILE A 200 0.32 30.05 20.06
CA ILE A 200 0.71 29.69 21.44
C ILE A 200 1.36 30.88 22.15
N GLY A 201 2.22 31.64 21.47
CA GLY A 201 2.88 32.81 22.05
C GLY A 201 1.90 33.89 22.53
N ARG A 202 0.72 33.98 21.90
CA ARG A 202 -0.33 34.95 22.25
C ARG A 202 -1.32 34.45 23.32
N VAL A 203 -1.34 33.15 23.62
CA VAL A 203 -2.23 32.53 24.63
C VAL A 203 -1.69 32.68 26.05
N VAL A 204 -0.38 32.93 26.19
CA VAL A 204 0.31 33.06 27.49
C VAL A 204 0.41 34.52 27.96
N ASP A 205 0.12 35.48 27.07
CA ASP A 205 0.00 36.92 27.36
C ASP A 205 -1.39 37.24 27.93
#